data_AF-A0AAJ6IY70-F1
#
_entry.id   AF-A0AAJ6IY70-F1
#
_cell.length_a   1.000
_cell.length_b   1.000
_cell.length_c   1.000
_cell.angle_alpha   90.00
_cell.angle_beta   90.00
_cell.angle_gamma   90.00
#
_symmetry.space_group_name_H-M   'P 1'
#
loop_
_entity.id
_entity.type
_entity.pdbx_description
1 polymer ?
#
loop_
_entity_poly.entity_id
_entity_poly.type
_entity_poly.pdbx_seq_one_letter_code
_entity_poly.pdbx_strand_id
1 'polypeptide(L)'
;MQAYTIGQAARLLGVSPDTARRWADAGRMATHRDEGGRRLIDGKDLAAFSVELAQGGAGGEEGVSYTSVRNAFPGIVTAIKLGDVAAQVEIQAGPHRLVSLLTREAVEELSLEVGMEATARVKSTNVHIDRP
;
A
#
# COMPACT_ATOMS: atom_id res chain seq x y z
N MET A 1 -4.61 -3.19 -26.26
CA MET A 1 -4.88 -2.58 -24.94
C MET A 1 -5.84 -3.51 -24.22
N GLN A 2 -5.60 -3.87 -22.94
CA GLN A 2 -6.53 -4.76 -22.24
C GLN A 2 -7.77 -3.96 -21.83
N ALA A 3 -8.96 -4.52 -22.06
CA ALA A 3 -10.23 -3.89 -21.72
C ALA A 3 -11.02 -4.80 -20.77
N TYR A 4 -11.71 -4.19 -19.82
CA TYR A 4 -12.45 -4.89 -18.77
C TYR A 4 -13.94 -4.59 -18.87
N THR A 5 -14.74 -5.63 -18.70
CA THR A 5 -16.17 -5.45 -18.43
C THR A 5 -16.39 -4.83 -17.05
N ILE A 6 -17.55 -4.22 -16.82
CA ILE A 6 -17.95 -3.68 -15.50
C ILE A 6 -17.79 -4.71 -14.38
N GLY A 7 -18.12 -5.98 -14.64
CA GLY A 7 -17.98 -7.05 -13.64
C GLY A 7 -16.53 -7.38 -13.30
N GLN A 8 -15.63 -7.36 -14.28
CA GLN A 8 -14.19 -7.54 -14.05
C GLN A 8 -13.59 -6.35 -13.31
N ALA A 9 -13.98 -5.13 -13.70
CA ALA A 9 -13.55 -3.91 -13.04
C ALA A 9 -14.00 -3.86 -11.57
N ALA A 10 -15.26 -4.22 -11.28
CA ALA A 10 -15.78 -4.29 -9.91
C ALA A 10 -14.95 -5.23 -9.03
N ARG A 11 -14.58 -6.41 -9.56
CA ARG A 11 -13.72 -7.37 -8.85
C ARG A 11 -12.33 -6.80 -8.57
N LEU A 12 -11.73 -6.12 -9.55
CA LEU A 12 -10.40 -5.51 -9.39
C LEU A 12 -10.42 -4.35 -8.40
N LEU A 13 -11.50 -3.56 -8.37
CA LEU A 13 -11.69 -2.42 -7.47
C LEU A 13 -12.20 -2.81 -6.07
N GLY A 14 -12.50 -4.09 -5.81
CA GLY A 14 -12.99 -4.55 -4.51
C GLY A 14 -14.41 -4.06 -4.17
N VAL A 15 -15.25 -3.74 -5.17
CA VAL A 15 -16.62 -3.23 -4.96
C VAL A 15 -17.66 -4.11 -5.64
N SER A 16 -18.94 -3.88 -5.32
CA SER A 16 -20.04 -4.57 -6.01
C SER A 16 -20.17 -4.12 -7.49
N PRO A 17 -20.63 -5.00 -8.40
CA PRO A 17 -20.90 -4.63 -9.79
C PRO A 17 -21.85 -3.43 -9.93
N ASP A 18 -22.80 -3.26 -9.02
CA ASP A 18 -23.72 -2.12 -9.02
C ASP A 18 -23.03 -0.81 -8.63
N THR A 19 -22.04 -0.84 -7.73
CA THR A 19 -21.22 0.33 -7.40
C THR A 19 -20.34 0.72 -8.58
N ALA A 20 -19.67 -0.25 -9.21
CA ALA A 20 -18.89 0.00 -10.42
C ALA A 20 -19.76 0.53 -11.57
N ARG A 21 -20.98 0.01 -11.73
CA ARG A 21 -21.96 0.50 -12.71
C ARG A 21 -22.36 1.94 -12.42
N ARG A 22 -22.71 2.28 -11.17
CA ARG A 22 -23.04 3.66 -10.76
C ARG A 22 -21.88 4.63 -11.03
N TRP A 23 -20.64 4.24 -10.76
CA TRP A 23 -19.47 5.09 -11.04
C TRP A 23 -19.25 5.30 -12.53
N ALA A 24 -19.41 4.25 -13.32
CA ALA A 24 -19.36 4.36 -14.77
C ALA A 24 -20.51 5.27 -15.29
N ASP A 25 -21.74 5.10 -14.81
CA ASP A 25 -22.89 5.94 -15.20
C ASP A 25 -22.71 7.40 -14.79
N ALA A 26 -22.09 7.64 -13.64
CA ALA A 26 -21.73 8.98 -13.16
C ALA A 26 -20.49 9.57 -13.86
N GLY A 27 -19.90 8.88 -14.84
CA GLY A 27 -18.71 9.33 -15.56
C GLY A 27 -17.42 9.35 -14.73
N ARG A 28 -17.43 8.77 -13.52
CA ARG A 28 -16.24 8.67 -12.66
C ARG A 28 -15.22 7.65 -13.20
N MET A 29 -15.69 6.67 -13.96
CA MET A 29 -14.85 5.72 -14.69
C MET A 29 -15.09 5.88 -16.18
N ALA A 30 -14.03 6.17 -16.94
CA ALA A 30 -14.11 6.29 -18.39
C ALA A 30 -14.51 4.93 -19.00
N THR A 31 -15.47 4.95 -19.93
CA THR A 31 -15.96 3.73 -20.59
C THR A 31 -16.19 3.96 -22.07
N HIS A 32 -15.93 2.95 -22.88
CA HIS A 32 -16.28 2.91 -24.30
C HIS A 32 -17.18 1.70 -24.60
N ARG A 33 -17.70 1.62 -25.82
CA ARG A 33 -18.46 0.46 -26.31
C ARG A 33 -17.65 -0.27 -27.37
N ASP A 34 -17.68 -1.60 -27.33
CA ASP A 34 -17.16 -2.43 -28.42
C ASP A 34 -18.16 -2.53 -29.59
N GLU A 35 -17.76 -3.20 -30.67
CA GLU A 35 -18.61 -3.47 -31.84
C GLU A 35 -19.88 -4.27 -31.48
N GLY A 36 -19.83 -5.04 -30.38
CA GLY A 36 -20.97 -5.78 -29.83
C GLY A 36 -21.84 -4.98 -28.85
N GLY A 37 -21.60 -3.67 -28.70
CA GLY A 37 -22.33 -2.78 -27.80
C GLY A 37 -22.03 -2.95 -26.31
N ARG A 38 -21.08 -3.82 -25.94
CA ARG A 38 -20.70 -4.06 -24.54
C ARG A 38 -19.90 -2.89 -24.02
N ARG A 39 -20.22 -2.49 -22.79
CA ARG A 39 -19.51 -1.42 -22.10
C ARG A 39 -18.21 -1.95 -21.52
N LEU A 40 -17.10 -1.35 -21.95
CA LEU A 40 -15.75 -1.71 -21.55
C LEU A 40 -15.03 -0.51 -20.96
N ILE A 41 -14.11 -0.79 -20.05
CA ILE A 41 -13.21 0.18 -19.43
C ILE A 41 -11.81 -0.15 -19.92
N ASP A 42 -11.08 0.86 -20.36
CA ASP A 42 -9.68 0.66 -20.71
C ASP A 42 -8.86 0.33 -19.47
N GLY A 43 -7.94 -0.62 -19.57
CA GLY A 43 -7.12 -1.02 -18.42
C GLY A 43 -6.29 0.11 -17.83
N LYS A 44 -5.84 1.08 -18.64
CA LYS A 44 -5.11 2.25 -18.17
C LYS A 44 -6.00 3.15 -17.32
N ASP A 45 -7.23 3.38 -17.77
CA ASP A 45 -8.21 4.21 -17.07
C ASP A 45 -8.69 3.54 -15.78
N LEU A 46 -8.89 2.22 -15.80
CA LEU A 46 -9.25 1.45 -14.61
C LEU A 46 -8.14 1.50 -13.55
N ALA A 47 -6.88 1.37 -13.97
CA ALA A 47 -5.73 1.45 -13.07
C ALA A 47 -5.60 2.85 -12.44
N ALA A 48 -5.73 3.91 -13.24
CA ALA A 48 -5.71 5.28 -12.73
C ALA A 48 -6.82 5.54 -11.71
N PHE A 49 -8.05 5.09 -12.00
CA PHE A 49 -9.19 5.20 -11.10
C PHE A 49 -9.00 4.41 -9.80
N SER A 50 -8.36 3.24 -9.84
CA SER A 50 -8.05 2.44 -8.65
C SER A 50 -7.10 3.16 -7.69
N VAL A 51 -6.11 3.89 -8.21
CA VAL A 51 -5.17 4.67 -7.41
C VAL A 51 -5.86 5.86 -6.76
N GLU A 52 -6.69 6.59 -7.52
CA GLU A 52 -7.50 7.70 -6.98
C GLU A 52 -8.44 7.24 -5.86
N LEU A 53 -9.09 6.08 -6.05
CA LEU A 53 -9.98 5.49 -5.06
C LEU A 53 -9.26 5.15 -3.74
N ALA A 54 -8.04 4.61 -3.82
CA ALA A 54 -7.23 4.28 -2.65
C ALA A 54 -6.76 5.53 -1.88
N GLN A 55 -6.43 6.60 -2.59
CA GLN A 55 -6.02 7.88 -1.99
C GLN A 55 -7.18 8.62 -1.29
N GLY A 56 -8.42 8.40 -1.73
CA GLY A 56 -9.62 8.99 -1.11
C GLY A 56 -10.15 8.29 0.14
N GLY A 57 -9.49 7.21 0.60
CA GLY A 57 -10.02 6.27 1.61
C GLY A 57 -9.23 6.10 2.90
N ALA A 58 -8.27 6.98 3.23
CA ALA A 58 -7.46 6.86 4.45
C ALA A 58 -7.90 7.85 5.55
N GLY A 59 -9.12 7.67 6.06
CA GLY A 59 -9.62 8.36 7.24
C GLY A 59 -10.35 7.37 8.15
N GLY A 60 -9.64 6.85 9.15
CA GLY A 60 -10.12 5.82 10.09
C GLY A 60 -9.63 4.43 9.68
N GLU A 61 -8.94 3.65 10.50
CA GLU A 61 -9.05 3.47 11.95
C GLU A 61 -7.65 3.15 12.53
N GLU A 62 -7.33 3.70 13.70
CA GLU A 62 -6.25 3.21 14.58
C GLU A 62 -6.65 1.83 15.14
N GLY A 63 -6.82 0.86 14.26
CA GLY A 63 -7.03 -0.53 14.62
C GLY A 63 -5.68 -1.11 15.02
N VAL A 64 -5.62 -1.72 16.21
CA VAL A 64 -4.53 -2.62 16.58
C VAL A 64 -4.38 -3.63 15.45
N SER A 65 -3.36 -3.45 14.61
CA SER A 65 -3.10 -4.33 13.49
C SER A 65 -2.72 -5.69 14.04
N TYR A 66 -3.63 -6.66 13.96
CA TYR A 66 -3.33 -8.05 14.23
C TYR A 66 -2.22 -8.49 13.25
N THR A 67 -1.03 -8.75 13.77
CA THR A 67 0.13 -9.15 12.98
C THR A 67 0.71 -10.46 13.48
N SER A 68 1.07 -11.35 12.56
CA SER A 68 1.79 -12.59 12.86
C SER A 68 3.27 -12.35 13.16
N VAL A 69 3.77 -11.13 12.96
CA VAL A 69 5.16 -10.74 13.21
C VAL A 69 5.40 -10.65 14.72
N ARG A 70 6.16 -11.63 15.26
CA ARG A 70 6.35 -11.79 16.72
C ARG A 70 7.45 -10.94 17.33
N ASN A 71 8.52 -10.65 16.58
CA ASN A 71 9.61 -9.82 17.09
C ASN A 71 9.27 -8.36 16.84
N ALA A 72 9.14 -7.58 17.91
CA ALA A 72 8.84 -6.17 17.87
C ALA A 72 9.82 -5.42 18.78
N PHE A 73 10.43 -4.37 18.23
CA PHE A 73 11.45 -3.56 18.89
C PHE A 73 10.99 -2.11 18.83
N PRO A 74 10.24 -1.63 19.83
CA PRO A 74 9.90 -0.22 19.97
C PRO A 74 11.17 0.61 20.14
N GLY A 75 11.24 1.74 19.45
CA GLY A 75 12.41 2.60 19.46
C GLY A 75 12.12 3.96 18.82
N ILE A 76 13.19 4.70 18.56
CA ILE A 76 13.16 6.02 17.92
C ILE A 76 13.94 5.98 16.61
N VAL A 77 13.41 6.63 15.57
CA VAL A 77 14.10 6.78 14.29
C VAL A 77 15.29 7.73 14.49
N THR A 78 16.50 7.28 14.19
CA THR A 78 17.73 8.05 14.38
C THR A 78 18.35 8.55 13.08
N ALA A 79 18.07 7.88 11.96
CA ALA A 79 18.53 8.30 10.65
C ALA A 79 17.61 7.78 9.55
N ILE A 80 17.48 8.56 8.47
CA ILE A 80 16.81 8.16 7.24
C ILE A 80 17.73 8.54 6.08
N LYS A 81 18.06 7.56 5.24
CA LYS A 81 18.80 7.77 4.00
C LYS A 81 17.90 7.40 2.82
N LEU A 82 17.40 8.42 2.14
CA LEU A 82 16.60 8.25 0.93
C LEU A 82 17.51 8.00 -0.27
N GLY A 83 17.24 6.92 -1.00
CA GLY A 83 17.70 6.73 -2.37
C GLY A 83 16.58 7.03 -3.37
N ASP A 84 16.78 6.64 -4.63
CA ASP A 84 15.80 6.86 -5.71
C ASP A 84 14.58 5.93 -5.59
N VAL A 85 14.82 4.66 -5.22
CA VAL A 85 13.77 3.62 -5.11
C VAL A 85 13.65 3.06 -3.69
N ALA A 86 14.77 2.96 -2.99
CA ALA A 86 14.82 2.40 -1.65
C ALA A 86 15.34 3.44 -0.66
N ALA A 87 14.94 3.28 0.60
CA ALA A 87 15.37 4.08 1.72
C ALA A 87 15.83 3.18 2.86
N GLN A 88 16.90 3.61 3.52
CA GLN A 88 17.37 3.00 4.76
C GLN A 88 16.85 3.82 5.93
N VAL A 89 16.20 3.16 6.89
CA VAL A 89 15.75 3.77 8.14
C VAL A 89 16.43 3.06 9.30
N GLU A 90 17.00 3.86 10.20
CA GLU A 90 17.66 3.38 11.41
C GLU A 90 16.78 3.65 12.62
N ILE A 91 16.59 2.63 13.44
CA ILE A 91 15.83 2.70 14.69
C ILE A 91 16.73 2.29 15.84
N GLN A 92 16.82 3.15 16.85
CA GLN A 92 17.45 2.81 18.13
C GLN A 92 16.37 2.23 19.06
N ALA A 93 16.49 0.94 19.37
CA ALA A 93 15.58 0.22 20.28
C ALA A 93 16.37 -0.28 21.50
N GLY A 94 16.35 0.51 22.58
CA GLY A 94 17.16 0.24 23.77
C GLY A 94 18.66 0.20 23.42
N PRO A 95 19.41 -0.88 23.73
CA PRO A 95 20.82 -1.01 23.38
C PRO A 95 21.08 -1.42 21.93
N HIS A 96 20.03 -1.73 21.15
CA HIS A 96 20.17 -2.30 19.81
C HIS A 96 19.87 -1.26 18.73
N ARG A 97 20.73 -1.20 17.72
CA ARG A 97 20.50 -0.44 16.48
C ARG A 97 19.96 -1.39 15.41
N LEU A 98 18.73 -1.16 14.97
CA LEU A 98 18.10 -1.88 13.86
C LEU A 98 18.13 -1.01 12.60
N VAL A 99 18.43 -1.64 11.47
CA VAL A 99 18.42 -0.99 10.16
C VAL A 99 17.41 -1.71 9.29
N SER A 100 16.44 -0.96 8.76
CA SER A 100 15.44 -1.47 7.83
C SER A 100 15.66 -0.86 6.46
N LEU A 101 15.48 -1.69 5.42
CA LEU A 101 15.42 -1.23 4.03
C LEU A 101 13.96 -1.31 3.59
N LEU A 102 13.41 -0.16 3.24
CA LEU A 102 12.05 -0.02 2.71
C LEU A 102 12.10 0.73 1.39
N THR A 103 10.96 0.81 0.68
CA THR A 103 10.86 1.67 -0.49
C THR A 103 10.90 3.13 -0.08
N ARG A 104 11.35 4.00 -0.99
CA ARG A 104 11.32 5.45 -0.77
C ARG A 104 9.91 5.92 -0.49
N GLU A 105 8.95 5.45 -1.28
CA GLU A 105 7.54 5.80 -1.19
C GLU A 105 6.96 5.43 0.18
N ALA A 106 7.34 4.30 0.76
CA ALA A 106 6.86 3.91 2.08
C ALA A 106 7.34 4.84 3.21
N VAL A 107 8.56 5.38 3.09
CA VAL A 107 9.04 6.41 4.04
C VAL A 107 8.21 7.68 3.93
N GLU A 108 7.91 8.09 2.70
CA GLU A 108 7.14 9.31 2.42
C GLU A 108 5.66 9.16 2.83
N GLU A 109 5.01 8.05 2.51
CA GLU A 109 3.63 7.73 2.90
C GLU A 109 3.45 7.67 4.41
N LEU A 110 4.41 7.06 5.12
CA LEU A 110 4.41 7.02 6.58
C LEU A 110 4.87 8.35 7.21
N SER A 111 5.30 9.31 6.39
CA SER A 111 5.87 10.59 6.82
C SER A 111 6.93 10.41 7.92
N LEU A 112 7.81 9.42 7.75
CA LEU A 112 8.82 9.11 8.76
C LEU A 112 9.88 10.22 8.81
N GLU A 113 10.17 10.65 10.02
CA GLU A 113 11.18 11.66 10.31
C GLU A 113 12.11 11.20 11.42
N VAL A 114 13.33 11.75 11.44
CA VAL A 114 14.26 11.53 12.54
C VAL A 114 13.68 12.11 13.82
N GLY A 115 13.67 11.33 14.90
CA GLY A 115 13.07 11.67 16.18
C GLY A 115 11.68 11.07 16.41
N MET A 116 11.06 10.46 15.39
CA MET A 116 9.77 9.80 15.58
C MET A 116 9.89 8.46 16.30
N GLU A 117 8.90 8.16 17.14
CA GLU A 117 8.72 6.81 17.68
C GLU A 117 8.30 5.85 16.57
N ALA A 118 8.93 4.68 16.52
CA ALA A 118 8.60 3.63 15.56
C ALA A 118 8.89 2.26 16.17
N THR A 119 8.14 1.24 15.74
CA THR A 119 8.40 -0.15 16.13
C THR A 119 8.99 -0.91 14.95
N ALA A 120 10.26 -1.29 15.04
CA ALA A 120 10.84 -2.22 14.08
C ALA A 120 10.29 -3.63 14.31
N ARG A 121 9.73 -4.26 13.28
CA ARG A 121 9.11 -5.59 13.37
C ARG A 121 9.81 -6.58 12.44
N VAL A 122 10.17 -7.76 12.95
CA VAL A 122 10.86 -8.81 12.18
C VAL A 122 10.11 -10.14 12.30
N LYS A 123 9.74 -10.74 11.16
CA LYS A 123 9.03 -12.02 11.14
C LYS A 123 9.92 -13.13 11.71
N SER A 124 9.37 -14.01 12.55
CA SER A 124 10.15 -15.05 13.25
C SER A 124 10.91 -15.98 12.29
N THR A 125 10.37 -16.22 11.10
CA THR A 125 11.00 -17.05 10.07
C THR A 125 12.22 -16.41 9.41
N ASN A 126 12.54 -15.15 9.72
CA ASN A 126 13.68 -14.41 9.18
C ASN A 126 14.78 -14.19 10.24
N VAL A 127 14.64 -14.79 11.42
CA VAL A 127 15.65 -14.76 12.48
C VAL A 127 16.49 -16.03 12.40
N HIS A 128 17.80 -15.87 12.33
CA HIS A 128 18.76 -16.98 12.39
C HIS A 128 19.35 -17.08 13.81
N ILE A 129 19.66 -18.30 14.24
CA ILE A 129 20.28 -18.58 15.53
C ILE A 129 21.63 -19.23 15.26
N ASP A 130 22.69 -18.56 15.67
CA ASP A 130 24.05 -19.09 15.65
C ASP A 130 24.52 -19.40 17.07
N ARG A 131 25.31 -20.47 17.21
CA ARG A 131 26.02 -20.82 18.45
C ARG A 131 27.53 -20.76 18.16
N PRO A 132 28.38 -20.35 19.13
CA PRO A 132 29.83 -20.38 18.95
C PRO A 132 30.36 -21.76 18.59
#